data_AF-A0A838SEV5-F1
#
_entry.id   AF-A0A838SEV5-F1
#
_cell.length_a   1.000
_cell.length_b   1.000
_cell.length_c   1.000
_cell.angle_alpha   90.00
_cell.angle_beta   90.00
_cell.angle_gamma   90.00
#
_symmetry.space_group_name_H-M   'P 1'
#
loop_
_entity.id
_entity.type
_entity.pdbx_description
1 polymer ?
#
loop_
_entity_poly.entity_id
_entity_poly.type
_entity_poly.pdbx_seq_one_letter_code
_entity_poly.pdbx_strand_id
1 'polypeptide(L)'
;AYGQSAPFNRELQRDGRVLPFPFHFLDNNHAMNVRPQHYGWTQFYDHVIDIHRYAFSWPMILRRLMLNRGLTPRLYNLIRSVSSGGFGRINYHTKIRGLLDTDASVRGFLEGQTTELPKFYARKIRSKLGPFYDLLPEGATMHDHHAYLHSYQEPTPSLVEVGPLSGLVH
;
A
#
# COMPACT_ATOMS: atom_id res chain seq x y z
N ALA A 1 2.79 16.65 5.25
CA ALA A 1 2.02 15.47 5.66
C ALA A 1 2.26 14.32 4.68
N TYR A 2 2.19 13.06 5.14
CA TYR A 2 2.38 11.89 4.26
C TYR A 2 1.30 11.84 3.17
N GLY A 3 1.69 11.46 1.94
CA GLY A 3 0.78 11.35 0.79
C GLY A 3 0.53 12.65 0.00
N GLN A 4 1.21 13.74 0.34
CA GLN A 4 1.17 15.01 -0.41
C GLN A 4 1.69 14.90 -1.86
N SER A 5 2.59 13.96 -2.13
CA SER A 5 3.18 13.74 -3.45
C SER A 5 2.23 13.11 -4.47
N ALA A 6 1.08 12.61 -4.03
CA ALA A 6 0.05 12.04 -4.89
C ALA A 6 -1.21 12.93 -4.80
N PRO A 7 -1.50 13.77 -5.83
CA PRO A 7 -2.65 14.67 -5.81
C PRO A 7 -3.98 13.98 -5.50
N PHE A 8 -4.13 12.73 -5.97
CA PHE A 8 -5.31 11.88 -5.77
C PHE A 8 -5.47 11.38 -4.32
N ASN A 9 -4.43 11.46 -3.49
CA ASN A 9 -4.49 10.96 -2.11
C ASN A 9 -5.48 11.74 -1.23
N ARG A 10 -5.77 13.01 -1.55
CA ARG A 10 -6.82 13.78 -0.85
C ARG A 10 -8.21 13.22 -1.11
N GLU A 11 -8.49 12.82 -2.34
CA GLU A 11 -9.77 12.22 -2.71
C GLU A 11 -9.93 10.88 -2.00
N LEU A 12 -8.88 10.05 -1.98
CA LEU A 12 -8.88 8.80 -1.21
C LEU A 12 -9.12 9.01 0.29
N GLN A 13 -8.57 10.08 0.87
CA GLN A 13 -8.81 10.46 2.27
C GLN A 13 -10.25 10.94 2.48
N ARG A 14 -10.79 11.76 1.58
CA ARG A 14 -12.19 12.21 1.62
C ARG A 14 -13.17 11.05 1.50
N ASP A 15 -12.83 10.04 0.70
CA ASP A 15 -13.61 8.82 0.53
C ASP A 15 -13.50 7.84 1.72
N GLY A 16 -12.69 8.15 2.74
CA GLY A 16 -12.45 7.27 3.88
C GLY A 16 -11.77 5.96 3.48
N ARG A 17 -10.99 5.96 2.40
CA ARG A 17 -10.34 4.77 1.84
C ARG A 17 -8.90 4.60 2.26
N VAL A 18 -8.29 5.60 2.89
CA VAL A 18 -6.93 5.50 3.42
C VAL A 18 -6.98 4.86 4.80
N LEU A 19 -6.15 3.85 5.03
CA LEU A 19 -6.04 3.11 6.28
C LEU A 19 -4.78 3.55 7.05
N PRO A 20 -4.80 3.53 8.40
CA PRO A 20 -3.67 3.94 9.24
C PRO A 20 -2.57 2.86 9.33
N PHE A 21 -2.19 2.26 8.21
CA PHE A 21 -1.13 1.26 8.17
C PHE A 21 0.21 1.84 8.68
N PRO A 22 0.87 1.23 9.67
CA PRO A 22 2.19 1.69 10.13
C PRO A 22 3.17 1.87 8.97
N PHE A 23 3.97 2.95 8.99
CA PHE A 23 5.00 3.19 7.97
C PHE A 23 5.95 2.00 7.77
N HIS A 24 6.17 1.21 8.82
CA HIS A 24 6.91 -0.06 8.80
C HIS A 24 6.43 -1.09 7.76
N PHE A 25 5.20 -0.96 7.26
CA PHE A 25 4.60 -1.86 6.28
C PHE A 25 4.32 -1.20 4.93
N LEU A 26 4.44 0.13 4.84
CA LEU A 26 4.32 0.89 3.58
C LEU A 26 5.63 0.80 2.80
N ASP A 27 6.03 -0.44 2.54
CA ASP A 27 7.08 -0.80 1.62
C ASP A 27 6.45 -1.44 0.37
N ASN A 28 7.16 -1.43 -0.76
CA ASN A 28 6.69 -2.01 -2.02
C ASN A 28 6.45 -3.54 -1.98
N ASN A 29 6.51 -4.18 -0.80
CA ASN A 29 6.50 -5.63 -0.64
C ASN A 29 5.38 -6.16 0.27
N HIS A 30 4.87 -5.37 1.22
CA HIS A 30 4.01 -5.90 2.29
C HIS A 30 2.61 -5.34 2.30
N ALA A 31 2.41 -4.03 2.52
CA ALA A 31 1.06 -3.49 2.72
C ALA A 31 0.75 -2.34 1.79
N MET A 32 -0.54 -2.26 1.45
CA MET A 32 -1.15 -1.08 0.86
C MET A 32 -2.01 -0.41 1.93
N ASN A 33 -2.04 0.91 1.95
CA ASN A 33 -2.88 1.70 2.86
C ASN A 33 -4.18 2.18 2.21
N VAL A 34 -4.59 1.63 1.06
CA VAL A 34 -5.81 2.07 0.38
C VAL A 34 -6.75 0.90 0.21
N ARG A 35 -7.98 1.07 0.70
CA ARG A 35 -9.05 0.08 0.54
C ARG A 35 -9.46 -0.03 -0.95
N PRO A 36 -9.57 -1.25 -1.51
CA PRO A 36 -10.08 -1.44 -2.87
C PRO A 36 -11.49 -0.84 -3.01
N GLN A 37 -11.79 -0.29 -4.19
CA GLN A 37 -13.10 0.36 -4.45
C GLN A 37 -14.18 -0.65 -4.86
N HIS A 38 -13.79 -1.64 -5.68
CA HIS A 38 -14.71 -2.54 -6.39
C HIS A 38 -14.55 -4.00 -5.96
N TYR A 39 -13.76 -4.26 -4.92
CA TYR A 39 -13.47 -5.60 -4.43
C TYR A 39 -13.52 -5.60 -2.90
N GLY A 40 -14.06 -6.67 -2.32
CA GLY A 40 -13.80 -6.98 -0.91
C GLY A 40 -12.34 -7.41 -0.72
N TRP A 41 -11.81 -7.27 0.50
CA TRP A 41 -10.40 -7.63 0.76
C TRP A 41 -10.08 -9.09 0.46
N THR A 42 -10.98 -10.02 0.78
CA THR A 42 -10.81 -11.44 0.49
C THR A 42 -10.65 -11.69 -1.00
N GLN A 43 -11.61 -11.20 -1.81
CA GLN A 43 -11.59 -11.31 -3.26
C GLN A 43 -10.35 -10.63 -3.86
N PHE A 44 -9.97 -9.45 -3.35
CA PHE A 44 -8.76 -8.76 -3.78
C PHE A 44 -7.52 -9.63 -3.58
N TYR A 45 -7.35 -10.20 -2.37
CA TYR A 45 -6.19 -11.06 -2.10
C TYR A 45 -6.24 -12.37 -2.89
N ASP A 46 -7.42 -12.94 -3.14
CA ASP A 46 -7.55 -14.12 -4.01
C ASP A 46 -6.99 -13.84 -5.41
N HIS A 47 -7.35 -12.70 -6.02
CA HIS A 47 -6.82 -12.29 -7.32
C HIS A 47 -5.31 -11.97 -7.28
N VAL A 48 -4.83 -11.25 -6.26
CA VAL A 48 -3.41 -10.93 -6.11
C VAL A 48 -2.58 -12.20 -5.98
N ILE A 49 -3.03 -13.17 -5.18
CA ILE A 49 -2.37 -14.46 -4.99
C ILE A 49 -2.32 -15.23 -6.32
N ASP A 50 -3.44 -15.28 -7.05
CA ASP A 50 -3.52 -15.99 -8.32
C ASP A 50 -2.54 -15.41 -9.36
N ILE A 51 -2.56 -14.09 -9.55
CA ILE A 51 -1.63 -13.39 -10.45
C ILE A 51 -0.17 -13.67 -10.07
N HIS A 52 0.16 -13.60 -8.77
CA HIS A 52 1.53 -13.86 -8.32
C HIS A 52 1.93 -15.33 -8.53
N ARG A 53 1.04 -16.29 -8.23
CA ARG A 53 1.29 -17.72 -8.46
C ARG A 53 1.55 -18.02 -9.93
N TYR A 54 0.77 -17.40 -10.83
CA TYR A 54 1.00 -17.52 -12.26
C TYR A 54 2.36 -16.91 -12.65
N ALA A 55 2.61 -15.66 -12.27
CA ALA A 55 3.82 -14.91 -12.65
C ALA A 55 5.13 -15.56 -12.15
N PHE A 56 5.08 -16.21 -10.98
CA PHE A 56 6.21 -16.93 -10.37
C PHE A 56 6.13 -18.45 -10.54
N SER A 57 5.29 -18.94 -11.46
CA SER A 57 5.27 -20.36 -11.81
C SER A 57 6.56 -20.77 -12.52
N TRP A 58 6.98 -22.03 -12.36
CA TRP A 58 8.17 -22.56 -13.04
C TRP A 58 8.16 -22.36 -14.56
N PRO A 59 7.05 -22.59 -15.28
CA PRO A 59 7.00 -22.28 -16.72
C PRO A 59 7.32 -20.81 -17.02
N MET A 60 6.82 -19.86 -16.21
CA MET A 60 7.08 -18.43 -16.39
C MET A 60 8.50 -18.03 -16.02
N ILE A 61 9.04 -18.59 -14.95
CA ILE A 61 10.44 -18.39 -14.56
C ILE A 61 11.37 -18.89 -15.68
N LEU A 62 11.15 -20.11 -16.17
CA LEU A 62 11.97 -20.70 -17.24
C LEU A 62 11.90 -19.88 -18.53
N ARG A 63 10.71 -19.43 -18.96
CA ARG A 63 10.57 -18.54 -20.13
C ARG A 63 11.38 -17.25 -19.95
N ARG A 64 11.33 -16.64 -18.76
CA ARG A 64 12.10 -15.41 -18.45
C ARG A 64 13.61 -15.66 -18.48
N LEU A 65 14.06 -16.81 -17.98
CA LEU A 65 15.48 -17.18 -18.01
C LEU A 65 15.99 -17.38 -19.44
N MET A 66 15.19 -18.01 -20.31
CA MET A 66 15.56 -18.24 -21.71
C MET A 66 15.65 -16.92 -22.50
N LEU A 67 14.72 -16.00 -22.26
CA LEU A 67 14.63 -14.73 -23.00
C LEU A 67 15.68 -13.70 -22.56
N ASN A 68 16.14 -13.73 -21.32
CA ASN A 68 17.18 -12.81 -20.84
C ASN A 68 18.56 -13.21 -21.39
N ARG A 69 19.32 -12.24 -21.93
CA ARG A 69 20.73 -12.41 -22.33
C ARG A 69 21.66 -12.17 -21.13
N GLY A 70 22.70 -12.99 -21.01
CA GLY A 70 23.71 -12.88 -19.94
C GLY A 70 23.40 -13.71 -18.68
N LEU A 71 24.46 -14.21 -18.03
CA LEU A 71 24.35 -15.08 -16.84
C LEU A 71 23.91 -14.31 -15.58
N THR A 72 24.40 -13.09 -15.38
CA THR A 72 24.09 -12.26 -14.20
C THR A 72 22.60 -11.86 -14.12
N PRO A 73 21.95 -11.36 -15.20
CA PRO A 73 20.51 -11.07 -15.17
C PRO A 73 19.65 -12.32 -14.96
N ARG A 74 20.07 -13.47 -15.48
CA ARG A 74 19.38 -14.76 -15.26
C ARG A 74 19.41 -15.16 -13.79
N LEU A 75 20.59 -15.12 -13.15
CA LEU A 75 20.75 -15.45 -11.74
C LEU A 75 19.98 -14.47 -10.83
N TYR A 76 20.05 -13.17 -11.10
CA TYR A 76 19.31 -12.16 -10.33
C TYR A 76 17.79 -12.37 -10.42
N ASN A 77 17.25 -12.61 -11.62
CA ASN A 77 15.83 -12.87 -11.80
C ASN A 77 15.37 -14.17 -11.12
N LEU A 78 16.21 -15.21 -11.12
CA LEU A 78 15.94 -16.45 -10.41
C LEU A 78 15.88 -16.21 -8.89
N ILE A 79 16.92 -15.58 -8.32
CA ILE A 79 16.99 -15.25 -6.88
C ILE A 79 15.79 -14.40 -6.47
N ARG A 80 15.46 -13.36 -7.24
CA ARG A 80 14.27 -12.53 -6.97
C ARG A 80 12.97 -13.34 -6.97
N SER A 81 12.85 -14.32 -7.86
CA SER A 81 11.65 -15.17 -7.98
C SER A 81 11.51 -16.16 -6.84
N VAL A 82 12.62 -16.75 -6.37
CA VAL A 82 12.59 -17.75 -5.30
C VAL A 82 12.70 -17.15 -3.89
N SER A 83 13.09 -15.88 -3.77
CA SER A 83 13.27 -15.19 -2.49
C SER A 83 12.00 -14.52 -1.97
N SER A 84 12.18 -13.61 -0.99
CA SER A 84 11.13 -12.77 -0.41
C SER A 84 10.34 -11.97 -1.46
N GLY A 85 10.91 -11.72 -2.64
CA GLY A 85 10.27 -11.00 -3.74
C GLY A 85 9.22 -11.79 -4.53
N GLY A 86 9.28 -13.13 -4.54
CA GLY A 86 8.34 -13.99 -5.27
C GLY A 86 7.54 -14.89 -4.33
N PHE A 87 8.09 -16.05 -3.97
CA PHE A 87 7.42 -16.99 -3.06
C PHE A 87 7.13 -16.39 -1.68
N GLY A 88 8.02 -15.52 -1.16
CA GLY A 88 7.75 -14.82 0.10
C GLY A 88 6.52 -13.92 0.03
N ARG A 89 6.26 -13.25 -1.10
CA ARG A 89 5.06 -12.43 -1.30
C ARG A 89 3.81 -13.29 -1.38
N ILE A 90 3.86 -14.40 -2.12
CA ILE A 90 2.73 -15.35 -2.21
C ILE A 90 2.37 -15.87 -0.81
N ASN A 91 3.36 -16.26 -0.02
CA ASN A 91 3.15 -16.74 1.35
C ASN A 91 2.57 -15.65 2.25
N TYR A 92 3.08 -14.42 2.15
CA TYR A 92 2.56 -13.30 2.93
C TYR A 92 1.11 -12.96 2.56
N HIS A 93 0.78 -12.83 1.26
CA HIS A 93 -0.58 -12.56 0.81
C HIS A 93 -1.53 -13.69 1.18
N THR A 94 -1.12 -14.96 1.04
CA THR A 94 -1.90 -16.12 1.50
C THR A 94 -2.15 -16.06 3.01
N LYS A 95 -1.15 -15.63 3.80
CA LYS A 95 -1.32 -15.46 5.25
C LYS A 95 -2.33 -14.37 5.58
N ILE A 96 -2.27 -13.21 4.91
CA ILE A 96 -3.26 -12.13 5.11
C ILE A 96 -4.65 -12.61 4.71
N ARG A 97 -4.78 -13.30 3.57
CA ARG A 97 -6.04 -13.86 3.10
C ARG A 97 -6.67 -14.81 4.13
N GLY A 98 -5.87 -15.66 4.77
CA GLY A 98 -6.36 -16.54 5.85
C GLY A 98 -6.70 -15.80 7.15
N LEU A 99 -5.96 -14.74 7.49
CA LEU A 99 -6.28 -13.88 8.63
C LEU A 99 -7.58 -13.10 8.41
N LEU A 100 -7.87 -12.70 7.17
CA LEU A 100 -9.14 -12.07 6.83
C LEU A 100 -10.33 -12.99 7.11
N ASP A 101 -10.16 -14.32 7.17
CA ASP A 101 -11.24 -15.25 7.54
C ASP A 101 -11.30 -15.53 9.05
N THR A 102 -10.14 -15.55 9.71
CA THR A 102 -10.00 -16.11 11.06
C THR A 102 -9.72 -15.08 12.15
N ASP A 103 -9.29 -13.87 11.81
CA ASP A 103 -8.93 -12.81 12.75
C ASP A 103 -9.77 -11.56 12.51
N ALA A 104 -10.80 -11.37 13.35
CA ALA A 104 -11.71 -10.23 13.28
C ALA A 104 -10.99 -8.89 13.49
N SER A 105 -9.89 -8.85 14.25
CA SER A 105 -9.13 -7.61 14.44
C SER A 105 -8.41 -7.20 13.16
N VAL A 106 -7.82 -8.17 12.44
CA VAL A 106 -7.20 -7.93 11.14
C VAL A 106 -8.25 -7.52 10.12
N ARG A 107 -9.38 -8.24 10.04
CA ARG A 107 -10.49 -7.87 9.14
C ARG A 107 -10.99 -6.46 9.42
N GLY A 108 -11.34 -6.15 10.66
CA GLY A 108 -11.84 -4.83 11.05
C GLY A 108 -10.86 -3.70 10.73
N PHE A 109 -9.57 -3.92 10.95
CA PHE A 109 -8.53 -2.94 10.61
C PHE A 109 -8.43 -2.69 9.10
N LEU A 110 -8.42 -3.76 8.28
CA LEU A 110 -8.38 -3.61 6.82
C LEU A 110 -9.68 -3.01 6.26
N GLU A 111 -10.83 -3.33 6.83
CA GLU A 111 -12.12 -2.74 6.42
C GLU A 111 -12.27 -1.28 6.83
N GLY A 112 -11.37 -0.75 7.66
CA GLY A 112 -11.43 0.61 8.20
C GLY A 112 -12.43 0.78 9.35
N GLN A 113 -12.86 -0.32 9.97
CA GLN A 113 -13.80 -0.33 11.10
C GLN A 113 -13.11 0.04 12.42
N THR A 114 -11.79 -0.14 12.50
CA THR A 114 -10.99 0.24 13.65
C THR A 114 -9.65 0.82 13.21
N THR A 115 -9.13 1.76 13.98
CA THR A 115 -7.77 2.28 13.84
C THR A 115 -6.80 1.60 14.82
N GLU A 116 -7.26 0.67 15.66
CA GLU A 116 -6.41 -0.08 16.58
C GLU A 116 -5.54 -1.09 15.81
N LEU A 117 -4.24 -1.09 16.09
CA LEU A 117 -3.30 -1.96 15.39
C LEU A 117 -3.50 -3.43 15.79
N PRO A 118 -3.82 -4.35 14.85
CA PRO A 118 -3.93 -5.76 15.15
C PRO A 118 -2.64 -6.36 15.71
N LYS A 119 -2.77 -7.31 16.66
CA LYS A 119 -1.61 -7.99 17.28
C LYS A 119 -0.69 -8.63 16.24
N PHE A 120 -1.24 -9.09 15.11
CA PHE A 120 -0.45 -9.61 14.00
C PHE A 120 0.60 -8.60 13.51
N TYR A 121 0.19 -7.36 13.27
CA TYR A 121 1.07 -6.29 12.81
C TYR A 121 1.99 -5.81 13.93
N ALA A 122 1.47 -5.60 15.14
CA ALA A 122 2.28 -5.20 16.30
C ALA A 122 3.45 -6.17 16.57
N ARG A 123 3.18 -7.48 16.55
CA ARG A 123 4.23 -8.52 16.68
C ARG A 123 5.25 -8.46 15.55
N LYS A 124 4.82 -8.16 14.33
CA LYS A 124 5.73 -8.05 13.18
C LYS A 124 6.63 -6.82 13.28
N ILE A 125 6.13 -5.69 13.78
CA ILE A 125 6.96 -4.51 14.10
C ILE A 125 7.99 -4.88 15.17
N ARG A 126 7.53 -5.45 16.29
CA ARG A 126 8.41 -5.86 17.40
C ARG A 126 9.49 -6.83 16.96
N SER A 127 9.13 -7.84 16.16
CA SER A 127 10.09 -8.81 15.62
C SER A 127 11.13 -8.18 14.69
N LYS A 128 10.76 -7.15 13.91
CA LYS A 128 11.69 -6.46 13.00
C LYS A 128 12.63 -5.50 13.74
N LEU A 129 12.14 -4.82 14.77
CA LEU A 129 12.93 -3.86 15.55
C LEU A 129 13.76 -4.51 16.66
N GLY A 130 13.37 -5.70 17.13
CA GLY A 130 14.06 -6.41 18.19
C GLY A 130 14.15 -5.56 19.47
N PRO A 131 15.33 -5.42 20.08
CA PRO A 131 15.52 -4.64 21.31
C PRO A 131 15.14 -3.16 21.19
N PHE A 132 15.19 -2.59 19.98
CA PHE A 132 14.85 -1.18 19.77
C PHE A 132 13.35 -0.89 19.87
N TYR A 133 12.50 -1.93 19.87
CA TYR A 133 11.05 -1.74 19.99
C TYR A 133 10.67 -1.04 21.29
N ASP A 134 11.36 -1.38 22.39
CA ASP A 134 11.06 -0.83 23.72
C ASP A 134 11.56 0.62 23.88
N LEU A 135 12.32 1.14 22.91
CA LEU A 135 12.74 2.55 22.85
C LEU A 135 11.78 3.43 22.05
N LEU A 136 10.76 2.84 21.41
CA LEU A 136 9.80 3.62 20.63
C LEU A 136 8.98 4.52 21.56
N PRO A 137 8.81 5.81 21.20
CA PRO A 137 7.89 6.67 21.94
C PRO A 137 6.45 6.16 21.79
N GLU A 138 5.61 6.53 22.75
CA GLU A 138 4.19 6.19 22.70
C GLU A 138 3.55 6.71 21.40
N GLY A 139 2.74 5.86 20.76
CA GLY A 139 2.10 6.18 19.48
C GLY A 139 2.99 6.04 18.23
N ALA A 140 4.29 5.77 18.35
CA ALA A 140 5.23 5.73 17.20
C ALA A 140 4.91 4.67 16.14
N THR A 141 4.11 3.65 16.49
CA THR A 141 3.72 2.59 15.57
C THR A 141 2.58 3.03 14.65
N MET A 142 1.84 4.07 15.00
CA MET A 142 0.67 4.55 14.29
C MET A 142 0.86 5.99 13.80
N HIS A 143 0.02 6.42 12.87
CA HIS A 143 0.05 7.78 12.34
C HIS A 143 -1.38 8.22 11.99
N ASP A 144 -1.57 9.54 11.90
CA ASP A 144 -2.80 10.11 11.35
C ASP A 144 -2.81 9.97 9.82
N HIS A 145 -3.71 9.12 9.33
CA HIS A 145 -3.88 8.83 7.91
C HIS A 145 -4.67 9.91 7.16
N HIS A 146 -5.27 10.89 7.85
CA HIS A 146 -5.95 12.06 7.29
C HIS A 146 -5.12 13.35 7.41
N ALA A 147 -3.88 13.28 7.90
CA ALA A 147 -3.03 14.45 8.12
C ALA A 147 -2.86 15.34 6.88
N TYR A 148 -2.92 14.78 5.66
CA TYR A 148 -2.86 15.58 4.44
C TYR A 148 -4.17 16.37 4.20
N LEU A 149 -5.32 15.71 4.29
CA LEU A 149 -6.62 16.37 4.20
C LEU A 149 -6.75 17.51 5.22
N HIS A 150 -6.30 17.30 6.46
CA HIS A 150 -6.36 18.32 7.51
C HIS A 150 -5.38 19.49 7.33
N SER A 151 -4.24 19.25 6.67
CA SER A 151 -3.23 20.30 6.45
C SER A 151 -3.40 21.05 5.12
N TYR A 152 -4.30 20.60 4.25
CA TYR A 152 -4.47 21.21 2.93
C TYR A 152 -5.33 22.47 2.97
N GLN A 153 -4.78 23.57 2.48
CA GLN A 153 -5.52 24.80 2.18
C GLN A 153 -5.79 24.84 0.68
N GLU A 154 -7.04 25.08 0.29
CA GLU A 154 -7.37 25.25 -1.13
C GLU A 154 -6.63 26.46 -1.71
N PRO A 155 -6.02 26.33 -2.89
CA PRO A 155 -5.45 27.48 -3.57
C PRO A 155 -6.57 28.50 -3.74
N THR A 156 -6.32 29.73 -3.30
CA THR A 156 -7.27 30.82 -3.58
C THR A 156 -7.45 30.87 -5.09
N PRO A 157 -8.68 30.73 -5.63
CA PRO A 157 -8.88 30.79 -7.06
C PRO A 157 -8.30 32.11 -7.55
N SER A 158 -7.44 32.05 -8.57
CA SER A 158 -6.94 33.25 -9.22
C SER A 158 -8.16 34.03 -9.70
N LEU A 159 -8.37 35.23 -9.15
CA LEU A 159 -9.30 36.19 -9.71
C LEU A 159 -8.84 36.42 -11.14
N VAL A 160 -9.52 35.78 -12.10
CA VAL A 160 -9.37 36.12 -13.50
C VAL A 160 -9.94 37.53 -13.60
N GLU A 161 -9.07 38.54 -13.65
CA GLU A 161 -9.48 39.88 -14.05
C GLU A 161 -10.09 39.74 -15.45
N VAL A 162 -11.41 39.83 -15.51
CA VAL A 162 -12.12 40.02 -16.76
C VAL A 162 -11.75 41.42 -17.21
N GLY A 163 -10.71 41.53 -18.04
CA GLY A 163 -10.30 42.79 -18.66
C GLY A 163 -11.49 43.41 -19.40
N PRO A 164 -11.59 44.75 -19.44
CA PRO A 164 -12.73 45.42 -20.05
C PRO A 164 -12.87 45.01 -21.52
N LEU A 165 -14.10 44.64 -21.91
CA LEU A 165 -14.49 44.36 -23.30
C LEU A 165 -14.17 45.59 -24.17
N SER A 166 -13.00 45.60 -24.79
CA SER A 166 -12.65 46.59 -25.81
C SER A 166 -13.35 46.21 -27.11
N GLY A 167 -14.43 46.92 -27.41
CA GLY A 167 -15.02 46.90 -28.73
C GLY A 167 -16.53 47.11 -28.67
N LEU A 168 -16.94 48.38 -28.57
CA LEU A 168 -18.19 48.90 -29.13
C LEU A 168 -18.22 50.42 -28.94
N VAL A 169 -17.52 51.17 -29.80
CA VAL A 169 -17.92 52.52 -30.17
C VAL A 169 -17.55 52.73 -31.65
N HIS A 170 -18.61 52.75 -32.47
CA HIS A 170 -18.81 53.28 -33.82
C HIS A 170 -17.69 53.26 -34.87
#